data_AF-A0A838FW03-F1
#
_entry.id   AF-A0A838FW03-F1
#
_cell.length_a   1.000
_cell.length_b   1.000
_cell.length_c   1.000
_cell.angle_alpha   90.00
_cell.angle_beta   90.00
_cell.angle_gamma   90.00
#
_symmetry.space_group_name_H-M   'P 1'
#
loop_
_entity.id
_entity.type
_entity.pdbx_description
1 polymer ?
#
loop_
_entity_poly.entity_id
_entity_poly.type
_entity_poly.pdbx_seq_one_letter_code
_entity_poly.pdbx_strand_id
1 'polypeptide(L)'
;MANTKSAGKRARQTAQRSLRNRSVTTRLRKMQKSVAAETGERDPAKVRGLISAVDKAAKRGIIHRNAARRRKARLTKSLQAPAATAAPAPTA
;
A
#
# COMPACT_ATOMS: atom_id res chain seq x y z
N MET A 1 -28.53 15.57 2.28
CA MET A 1 -28.87 16.40 1.11
C MET A 1 -27.83 17.49 0.91
N ALA A 2 -27.55 17.87 -0.34
CA ALA A 2 -26.64 18.97 -0.65
C ALA A 2 -27.46 20.26 -0.79
N ASN A 3 -27.72 20.92 0.34
CA ASN A 3 -28.72 21.99 0.42
C ASN A 3 -28.29 23.30 -0.28
N THR A 4 -27.01 23.41 -0.67
CA THR A 4 -26.46 24.58 -1.37
C THR A 4 -25.84 24.19 -2.71
N LYS A 5 -25.83 25.12 -3.67
CA LYS A 5 -25.21 24.91 -5.00
C LYS A 5 -23.73 24.47 -4.88
N SER A 6 -23.01 25.02 -3.91
CA SER A 6 -21.63 24.65 -3.60
C SER A 6 -21.52 23.21 -3.07
N ALA A 7 -22.42 22.79 -2.18
CA ALA A 7 -22.49 21.40 -1.71
C ALA A 7 -22.81 20.42 -2.85
N GLY A 8 -23.72 20.77 -3.76
CA GLY A 8 -24.05 19.92 -4.92
C GLY A 8 -22.86 19.74 -5.87
N LYS A 9 -22.06 20.79 -6.07
CA LYS A 9 -20.78 20.69 -6.80
C LYS A 9 -19.78 19.79 -6.08
N ARG A 10 -19.63 19.93 -4.76
CA ARG A 10 -18.73 19.08 -3.96
C ARG A 10 -19.14 17.62 -4.01
N ALA A 11 -20.44 17.30 -3.92
CA ALA A 11 -20.94 15.93 -4.02
C ALA A 11 -20.54 15.26 -5.35
N ARG A 12 -20.73 15.96 -6.48
CA ARG A 12 -20.33 15.49 -7.81
C ARG A 12 -18.81 15.26 -7.91
N GLN A 13 -18.01 16.18 -7.41
CA GLN A 13 -16.55 16.04 -7.38
C GLN A 13 -16.09 14.87 -6.51
N THR A 14 -16.71 14.70 -5.33
CA THR A 14 -16.41 13.61 -4.41
C THR A 14 -16.72 12.27 -5.03
N ALA A 15 -17.87 12.10 -5.70
CA ALA A 15 -18.22 10.85 -6.38
C ALA A 15 -17.12 10.41 -7.38
N GLN A 16 -16.66 11.33 -8.23
CA GLN A 16 -15.60 11.04 -9.20
C GLN A 16 -14.26 10.72 -8.54
N ARG A 17 -13.87 11.48 -7.50
CA ARG A 17 -12.64 11.23 -6.75
C ARG A 17 -12.68 9.89 -6.01
N SER A 18 -13.82 9.55 -5.42
CA SER A 18 -14.03 8.28 -4.72
C SER A 18 -13.88 7.08 -5.66
N LEU A 19 -14.41 7.14 -6.88
CA LEU A 19 -14.24 6.07 -7.87
C LEU A 19 -12.76 5.85 -8.24
N ARG A 20 -12.01 6.94 -8.51
CA ARG A 20 -10.57 6.88 -8.81
C ARG A 20 -9.76 6.36 -7.62
N ASN A 21 -10.08 6.84 -6.41
CA ASN A 21 -9.36 6.42 -5.20
C ASN A 21 -9.65 4.96 -4.87
N ARG A 22 -10.89 4.49 -5.10
CA ARG A 22 -11.28 3.09 -4.91
C ARG A 22 -10.49 2.18 -5.83
N SER A 23 -10.40 2.47 -7.13
CA SER A 23 -9.66 1.62 -8.08
C SER A 23 -8.16 1.52 -7.76
N VAL A 24 -7.53 2.62 -7.38
CA VAL A 24 -6.12 2.62 -6.96
C VAL A 24 -5.92 1.83 -5.66
N THR A 25 -6.81 2.03 -4.68
CA THR A 25 -6.71 1.35 -3.38
C THR A 25 -6.94 -0.15 -3.51
N THR A 26 -7.91 -0.59 -4.32
CA THR A 26 -8.17 -2.01 -4.56
C THR A 26 -7.01 -2.66 -5.32
N ARG A 27 -6.45 -1.99 -6.34
CA ARG A 27 -5.26 -2.48 -7.04
C ARG A 27 -4.09 -2.67 -6.08
N LEU A 28 -3.82 -1.70 -5.21
CA LEU A 28 -2.75 -1.81 -4.20
C LEU A 28 -2.99 -2.97 -3.23
N ARG A 29 -4.23 -3.16 -2.75
CA ARG A 29 -4.57 -4.30 -1.89
C ARG A 29 -4.38 -5.64 -2.60
N LYS A 30 -4.77 -5.75 -3.88
CA LYS A 30 -4.55 -6.96 -4.69
C LYS A 30 -3.06 -7.27 -4.85
N MET A 31 -2.25 -6.27 -5.20
CA MET A 31 -0.79 -6.43 -5.32
C MET A 31 -0.13 -6.81 -3.98
N GLN A 32 -0.61 -6.24 -2.86
CA GLN A 32 -0.12 -6.64 -1.54
C GLN A 32 -0.46 -8.09 -1.21
N LYS A 33 -1.68 -8.54 -1.55
CA LYS A 33 -2.10 -9.93 -1.36
C LYS A 33 -1.29 -10.89 -2.22
N SER A 34 -1.05 -10.56 -3.50
CA SER A 34 -0.26 -11.43 -4.38
C SER A 34 1.16 -11.62 -3.86
N VAL A 35 1.82 -10.55 -3.43
CA VAL A 35 3.18 -10.62 -2.85
C VAL A 35 3.19 -11.36 -1.50
N ALA A 36 2.10 -11.32 -0.73
CA ALA A 36 1.99 -12.04 0.53
C ALA A 36 1.66 -13.53 0.35
N ALA A 37 0.94 -13.89 -0.70
CA ALA A 37 0.57 -15.28 -1.03
C ALA A 37 1.70 -16.06 -1.70
N GLU A 38 2.74 -15.39 -2.21
CA GLU A 38 3.97 -16.04 -2.67
C GLU A 38 4.69 -16.65 -1.47
N THR A 39 4.51 -17.97 -1.29
CA THR A 39 5.27 -18.81 -0.35
C THR A 39 6.59 -19.20 -1.01
N GLY A 40 7.66 -18.44 -0.75
CA GLY A 40 8.99 -18.67 -1.33
C GLY A 40 9.80 -17.38 -1.49
N GLU A 41 10.82 -17.40 -2.36
CA GLU A 41 11.49 -16.17 -2.79
C GLU A 41 10.49 -15.24 -3.48
N ARG A 42 10.25 -14.08 -2.88
CA ARG A 42 9.41 -13.06 -3.49
C ARG A 42 10.15 -12.45 -4.66
N ASP A 43 9.48 -12.39 -5.80
CA ASP A 43 10.03 -11.80 -7.01
C ASP A 43 10.42 -10.32 -6.75
N PRO A 44 11.71 -9.97 -6.84
CA PRO A 44 12.17 -8.61 -6.57
C PRO A 44 11.55 -7.58 -7.51
N ALA A 45 11.14 -7.97 -8.72
CA ALA A 45 10.45 -7.09 -9.65
C ALA A 45 9.04 -6.72 -9.15
N LYS A 46 8.29 -7.68 -8.62
CA LYS A 46 6.94 -7.44 -8.04
C LYS A 46 7.01 -6.56 -6.80
N VAL A 47 8.02 -6.77 -5.97
CA VAL A 47 8.29 -5.95 -4.79
C VAL A 47 8.58 -4.49 -5.17
N ARG A 48 9.50 -4.26 -6.12
CA ARG A 48 9.84 -2.92 -6.63
C ARG A 48 8.62 -2.25 -7.26
N GLY A 49 7.83 -3.00 -8.04
CA GLY A 49 6.57 -2.53 -8.63
C GLY A 49 5.54 -2.09 -7.57
N LEU A 50 5.42 -2.85 -6.48
CA LEU A 50 4.53 -2.49 -5.37
C LEU A 50 5.00 -1.23 -4.63
N ILE A 51 6.30 -1.08 -4.37
CA ILE A 51 6.87 0.14 -3.74
C ILE A 51 6.58 1.36 -4.61
N SER A 52 6.87 1.28 -5.91
CA SER A 52 6.60 2.35 -6.88
C SER A 52 5.11 2.73 -6.94
N ALA A 53 4.21 1.73 -6.92
CA ALA A 53 2.78 1.96 -6.90
C ALA A 53 2.30 2.65 -5.61
N VAL A 54 2.86 2.27 -4.45
CA VAL A 54 2.56 2.90 -3.16
C VAL A 54 3.03 4.36 -3.14
N ASP A 55 4.24 4.63 -3.61
CA ASP A 55 4.79 5.98 -3.64
C ASP A 55 4.06 6.88 -4.65
N LYS A 56 3.65 6.35 -5.80
CA LYS A 56 2.80 7.08 -6.76
C LYS A 56 1.42 7.40 -6.17
N ALA A 57 0.83 6.51 -5.38
CA ALA A 57 -0.43 6.77 -4.68
C ALA A 57 -0.28 7.82 -3.57
N ALA A 58 0.88 7.86 -2.89
CA ALA A 58 1.20 8.90 -1.91
C ALA A 58 1.40 10.27 -2.57
N LYS A 59 2.15 10.34 -3.69
CA LYS A 59 2.37 11.57 -4.46
C LYS A 59 1.05 12.16 -4.98
N ARG A 60 0.10 11.31 -5.37
CA ARG A 60 -1.25 11.71 -5.81
C ARG A 60 -2.20 12.09 -4.67
N GLY A 61 -1.78 11.99 -3.40
CA GLY A 61 -2.60 12.30 -2.23
C GLY A 61 -3.72 11.29 -1.95
N ILE A 62 -3.71 10.12 -2.60
CA ILE A 62 -4.72 9.07 -2.39
C ILE A 62 -4.45 8.35 -1.07
N ILE A 63 -3.18 8.22 -0.69
CA ILE A 63 -2.73 7.62 0.57
C ILE A 63 -1.86 8.64 1.31
N HIS A 64 -2.08 8.77 2.62
CA HIS A 64 -1.25 9.64 3.45
C HIS A 64 0.20 9.15 3.51
N ARG A 65 1.18 10.08 3.61
CA ARG A 65 2.62 9.78 3.70
C ARG A 65 2.96 8.71 4.75
N ASN A 66 2.31 8.77 5.91
CA ASN A 66 2.53 7.80 6.99
C ASN A 66 1.97 6.42 6.65
N ALA A 67 0.84 6.37 5.94
CA ALA A 67 0.29 5.09 5.49
C ALA A 67 1.17 4.44 4.41
N ALA A 68 1.80 5.23 3.54
CA ALA A 68 2.81 4.74 2.62
C ALA A 68 4.05 4.21 3.36
N ARG A 69 4.60 4.97 4.32
CA ARG A 69 5.72 4.52 5.18
C ARG A 69 5.41 3.21 5.90
N ARG A 70 4.25 3.08 6.52
CA ARG A 70 3.81 1.84 7.19
C ARG A 70 3.76 0.65 6.24
N ARG A 71 3.26 0.84 5.01
CA ARG A 71 3.18 -0.23 4.00
C ARG A 71 4.57 -0.67 3.54
N LYS A 72 5.50 0.26 3.34
CA LYS A 72 6.90 -0.03 3.02
C LYS A 72 7.59 -0.79 4.16
N ALA A 73 7.46 -0.31 5.40
CA ALA A 73 8.03 -0.95 6.58
C ALA A 73 7.53 -2.40 6.77
N ARG A 74 6.22 -2.64 6.58
CA ARG A 74 5.65 -4.01 6.64
C ARG A 74 6.22 -4.93 5.57
N LEU A 75 6.46 -4.40 4.37
CA LEU A 75 7.03 -5.16 3.27
C LEU A 75 8.50 -5.50 3.54
N THR A 76 9.29 -4.56 4.06
CA THR A 76 10.67 -4.83 4.48
C THR A 76 10.72 -5.88 5.59
N LYS A 77 9.87 -5.76 6.62
CA LYS A 77 9.82 -6.72 7.73
C LYS A 77 9.46 -8.12 7.23
N SER A 78 8.53 -8.24 6.29
CA SER A 78 8.14 -9.54 5.77
C SER A 78 9.15 -10.14 4.78
N LEU A 79 10.08 -9.35 4.24
CA LEU A 79 11.23 -9.83 3.46
C LEU A 79 12.40 -10.26 4.35
N GLN A 80 12.55 -9.66 5.53
CA GLN A 80 13.56 -10.01 6.53
C GLN A 80 13.14 -11.20 7.42
N ALA A 81 11.84 -11.49 7.52
CA ALA A 81 11.30 -12.57 8.35
C ALA A 81 11.86 -13.99 8.07
N PRO A 82 12.27 -14.41 6.85
CA PRO A 82 12.94 -15.70 6.69
C PRO A 82 14.39 -15.75 7.22
N ALA A 83 14.97 -14.64 7.70
CA ALA A 83 16.36 -14.60 8.18
C ALA A 83 16.52 -14.49 9.70
N ALA A 84 15.45 -14.23 10.45
CA ALA A 84 15.52 -13.92 11.90
C ALA A 84 15.34 -15.14 12.82
N THR A 85 15.35 -16.37 12.30
CA THR A 85 15.33 -17.61 13.11
C THR A 85 16.72 -18.24 13.31
N ALA A 86 17.81 -17.53 13.00
CA ALA A 86 19.15 -17.92 13.45
C ALA A 86 19.42 -17.27 14.81
N ALA A 87 19.25 -18.06 15.87
CA ALA A 87 19.62 -17.71 17.23
C ALA A 87 21.09 -17.24 17.31
N PRO A 88 21.42 -16.15 18.02
CA PRO A 88 22.75 -16.02 18.57
C PRO A 88 22.79 -16.85 19.84
N ALA A 89 23.41 -18.03 19.77
CA ALA A 89 23.93 -18.68 20.97
C ALA A 89 25.01 -17.76 21.57
N PRO A 90 24.96 -17.42 22.87
CA PRO A 90 26.16 -17.06 23.59
C PRO A 90 26.76 -18.34 24.21
N THR A 91 27.95 -18.64 23.69
CA THR A 91 29.00 -19.51 24.19
C THR A 91 29.25 -19.35 25.70
N ALA A 92 29.45 -20.50 26.38
CA ALA A 92 30.06 -20.76 27.70
C ALA A 92 29.73 -19.84 28.89
#